data_AF-A0A6C0IXH5-F1
#
_entry.id   AF-A0A6C0IXH5-F1
#
_cell.length_a   1.000
_cell.length_b   1.000
_cell.length_c   1.000
_cell.angle_alpha   90.00
_cell.angle_beta   90.00
_cell.angle_gamma   90.00
#
_symmetry.space_group_name_H-M   'P 1'
#
loop_
_entity.id
_entity.type
_entity.pdbx_description
1 polymer ?
#
loop_
_entity_poly.entity_id
_entity_poly.type
_entity_poly.pdbx_seq_one_letter_code
_entity_poly.pdbx_strand_id
1 'polypeptide(L)'
;MNAMSSFRCKVSTSKWKFTQKDKDENVKLRTHNLMDGGELSVPDNEYERFLRVCAESICDGEKLFIVEQRSHPLYKIFFDFDVFMYDVIDRNELYTNICKLVVSTLNELFDDTVDSFELICSVTDVKQARKNQKKCYKYGIHLICPTLIVNKEKMLRVREAVVQKIQNNLEKHGPTHWDDDIDKVVYESNGFRMNYSRKGSKCKCSQKQRDLCDKCGGSGKIDEGRPYVPLLTIMNDYSHTTHENNMDFDTVYEILNKTSIRVSSQSDTVEFNKSPPSWFEDSSLFDVPDGLITQAPKRKLSEGLDSVESKLQNKKDLSLSELDTLNTWFRTVCNKKKLPKQYKGVTLSSAFTFTNNNVRSNIIARVDSQFCINIGREHATNTVYLLVNTLTKKAVMKCYCRCDTTEGRRTIVKGKRQMCKDFSSHDIDTSDLQLQIGCGVVSRQINPRILAMF
;
A
#
# COMPACT_ATOMS: atom_id res chain seq x y z
N MET A 1 -20.24 -5.88 40.94
CA MET A 1 -18.76 -5.93 40.88
C MET A 1 -18.39 -6.55 39.55
N ASN A 2 -17.77 -5.81 38.63
CA ASN A 2 -17.25 -6.42 37.41
C ASN A 2 -16.03 -7.24 37.78
N ALA A 3 -16.06 -8.55 37.50
CA ALA A 3 -14.88 -9.39 37.62
C ALA A 3 -13.74 -8.77 36.80
N MET A 4 -12.56 -8.64 37.41
CA MET A 4 -11.37 -8.14 36.73
C MET A 4 -11.01 -9.13 35.61
N SER A 5 -10.74 -8.63 34.40
CA SER A 5 -10.42 -9.52 33.26
C SER A 5 -9.16 -10.35 33.54
N SER A 6 -9.07 -11.53 32.92
CA SER A 6 -7.91 -12.42 33.02
C SER A 6 -6.65 -11.70 32.58
N PHE A 7 -6.70 -10.92 31.50
CA PHE A 7 -5.59 -10.06 31.09
C PHE A 7 -5.13 -9.11 32.20
N ARG A 8 -6.04 -8.36 32.82
CA ARG A 8 -5.68 -7.41 33.89
C ARG A 8 -5.15 -8.13 35.12
N CYS A 9 -5.66 -9.31 35.44
CA CYS A 9 -5.15 -10.17 36.51
C CYS A 9 -3.71 -10.62 36.21
N LYS A 10 -3.49 -11.23 35.04
CA LYS A 10 -2.16 -11.67 34.54
C LYS A 10 -1.16 -10.51 34.57
N VAL A 11 -1.50 -9.36 34.00
CA VAL A 11 -0.68 -8.13 34.01
C VAL A 11 -0.33 -7.69 35.44
N SER A 12 -1.30 -7.73 36.35
CA SER A 12 -1.10 -7.33 37.75
C SER A 12 -0.17 -8.29 38.49
N THR A 13 -0.27 -9.60 38.22
CA THR A 13 0.63 -10.61 38.79
C THR A 13 2.04 -10.57 38.22
N SER A 14 2.21 -10.12 36.96
CA SER A 14 3.50 -9.97 36.28
C SER A 14 4.36 -8.80 36.80
N LYS A 15 3.84 -7.99 37.73
CA LYS A 15 4.49 -6.75 38.22
C LYS A 15 4.77 -5.72 37.11
N TRP A 16 4.14 -5.83 35.94
CA TRP A 16 4.15 -4.76 34.93
C TRP A 16 3.43 -3.56 35.52
N LYS A 17 4.19 -2.53 35.89
CA LYS A 17 3.65 -1.47 36.73
C LYS A 17 2.82 -0.49 35.92
N PHE A 18 1.80 0.05 36.56
CA PHE A 18 1.14 1.27 36.12
C PHE A 18 2.08 2.46 36.39
N THR A 19 3.09 2.60 35.51
CA THR A 19 4.23 3.53 35.47
C THR A 19 5.33 3.37 36.53
N GLN A 20 6.59 3.41 36.06
CA GLN A 20 7.79 3.72 36.86
C GLN A 20 8.36 5.06 36.37
N LYS A 21 9.03 5.81 37.24
CA LYS A 21 9.84 6.97 36.82
C LYS A 21 11.21 6.47 36.40
N ASP A 22 11.70 6.94 35.26
CA ASP A 22 13.10 6.85 34.89
C ASP A 22 13.93 7.70 35.86
N LYS A 23 15.08 7.17 36.30
CA LYS A 23 15.97 7.86 37.24
C LYS A 23 16.83 8.92 36.53
N ASP A 24 17.08 8.77 35.23
CA ASP A 24 18.02 9.62 34.51
C ASP A 24 17.33 10.80 33.78
N GLU A 25 16.02 10.70 33.51
CA GLU A 25 15.29 11.76 32.77
C GLU A 25 14.00 12.27 33.42
N ASN A 26 13.61 11.76 34.60
CA ASN A 26 12.33 12.13 35.25
C ASN A 26 11.09 11.83 34.38
N VAL A 27 11.23 11.05 33.30
CA VAL A 27 10.16 10.62 32.40
C VAL A 27 9.53 9.33 32.93
N LYS A 28 8.19 9.21 32.85
CA LYS A 28 7.53 7.92 33.15
C LYS A 28 7.87 6.91 32.04
N LEU A 29 8.50 5.78 32.40
CA LEU A 29 8.82 4.66 31.50
C LEU A 29 7.53 3.93 31.08
N ARG A 30 6.74 4.57 30.23
CA ARG A 30 5.45 4.10 29.75
C ARG A 30 5.62 3.43 28.41
N THR A 31 5.34 2.12 28.38
CA THR A 31 5.41 1.30 27.17
C THR A 31 4.06 1.15 26.46
N HIS A 32 2.95 1.24 27.20
CA HIS A 32 1.61 1.13 26.62
C HIS A 32 0.61 2.04 27.33
N ASN A 33 -0.40 2.49 26.59
CA ASN A 33 -1.63 3.10 27.11
C ASN A 33 -2.79 2.14 26.89
N LEU A 34 -3.74 2.12 27.83
CA LEU A 34 -4.97 1.35 27.70
C LEU A 34 -6.15 2.30 27.42
N MET A 35 -6.86 2.12 26.30
CA MET A 35 -7.97 3.02 25.92
C MET A 35 -9.17 2.89 26.86
N ASP A 36 -9.33 1.73 27.51
CA ASP A 36 -10.26 1.46 28.60
C ASP A 36 -9.73 1.92 29.98
N GLY A 37 -8.53 2.51 30.03
CA GLY A 37 -7.96 3.18 31.20
C GLY A 37 -6.80 2.43 31.85
N GLY A 38 -5.71 3.14 32.09
CA GLY A 38 -4.47 2.61 32.64
C GLY A 38 -3.29 2.82 31.67
N GLU A 39 -2.09 2.63 32.20
CA GLU A 39 -0.82 2.74 31.49
C GLU A 39 0.04 1.55 31.92
N LEU A 40 0.84 0.95 31.03
CA LEU A 40 1.71 -0.18 31.37
C LEU A 40 3.19 0.17 31.15
N SER A 41 4.03 -0.36 32.03
CA SER A 41 5.48 -0.38 31.92
C SER A 41 5.94 -1.84 31.86
N VAL A 42 6.26 -2.31 30.66
CA VAL A 42 6.70 -3.68 30.36
C VAL A 42 8.21 -3.63 30.07
N PRO A 43 9.06 -4.23 30.92
CA PRO A 43 10.49 -4.34 30.64
C PRO A 43 10.76 -5.08 29.33
N ASP A 44 11.82 -4.70 28.61
CA ASP A 44 12.13 -5.31 27.30
C ASP A 44 12.37 -6.83 27.40
N ASN A 45 12.96 -7.31 28.50
CA ASN A 45 13.17 -8.75 28.74
C ASN A 45 11.89 -9.54 29.07
N GLU A 46 10.78 -8.85 29.38
CA GLU A 46 9.46 -9.46 29.61
C GLU A 46 8.52 -9.23 28.42
N TYR A 47 8.98 -8.56 27.37
CA TYR A 47 8.13 -8.12 26.28
C TYR A 47 7.55 -9.30 25.48
N GLU A 48 8.36 -10.33 25.23
CA GLU A 48 7.89 -11.57 24.59
C GLU A 48 6.74 -12.21 25.39
N ARG A 49 6.92 -12.32 26.71
CA ARG A 49 5.89 -12.84 27.61
C ARG A 49 4.64 -11.97 27.61
N PHE A 50 4.79 -10.66 27.54
CA PHE A 50 3.67 -9.73 27.38
C PHE A 50 2.86 -10.02 26.12
N LEU A 51 3.50 -10.23 24.97
CA LEU A 51 2.82 -10.59 23.74
C LEU A 51 2.10 -11.94 23.84
N ARG A 52 2.68 -12.94 24.52
CA ARG A 52 2.02 -14.22 24.81
C ARG A 52 0.76 -14.06 25.65
N VAL A 53 0.82 -13.25 26.71
CA VAL A 53 -0.36 -12.95 27.55
C VAL A 53 -1.45 -12.24 26.75
N CYS A 54 -1.08 -11.31 25.87
CA CYS A 54 -2.01 -10.68 24.95
C CYS A 54 -2.66 -11.71 24.01
N ALA A 55 -1.86 -12.58 23.39
CA ALA A 55 -2.34 -13.61 22.48
C ALA A 55 -3.31 -14.59 23.17
N GLU A 56 -2.95 -15.13 24.33
CA GLU A 56 -3.84 -15.97 25.16
C GLU A 56 -5.18 -15.27 25.42
N SER A 57 -5.13 -14.02 25.89
CA SER A 57 -6.33 -13.26 26.24
C SER A 57 -7.23 -13.02 25.02
N ILE A 58 -6.65 -12.75 23.85
CA ILE A 58 -7.38 -12.59 22.59
C ILE A 58 -8.03 -13.91 22.17
N CYS A 59 -7.31 -15.04 22.27
CA CYS A 59 -7.82 -16.37 21.94
C CYS A 59 -8.93 -16.82 22.89
N ASP A 60 -8.85 -16.43 24.16
CA ASP A 60 -9.90 -16.65 25.17
C ASP A 60 -11.13 -15.75 24.96
N GLY A 61 -11.13 -14.90 23.92
CA GLY A 61 -12.23 -14.00 23.59
C GLY A 61 -12.27 -12.71 24.41
N GLU A 62 -11.20 -12.41 25.17
CA GLU A 62 -11.11 -11.14 25.90
C GLU A 62 -10.91 -9.95 24.97
N LYS A 63 -11.46 -8.81 25.38
CA LYS A 63 -11.36 -7.55 24.65
C LYS A 63 -10.20 -6.72 25.17
N LEU A 64 -9.15 -6.58 24.37
CA LEU A 64 -8.01 -5.74 24.69
C LEU A 64 -8.15 -4.33 24.08
N PHE A 65 -7.50 -3.34 24.71
CA PHE A 65 -7.59 -1.92 24.34
C PHE A 65 -6.20 -1.26 24.33
N ILE A 66 -5.20 -1.97 23.83
CA ILE A 66 -3.79 -1.63 24.03
C ILE A 66 -3.29 -0.72 22.90
N VAL A 67 -2.62 0.36 23.30
CA VAL A 67 -1.91 1.29 22.43
C VAL A 67 -0.44 1.30 22.82
N GLU A 68 0.40 0.75 21.95
CA GLU A 68 1.84 0.61 22.15
C GLU A 68 2.57 1.93 21.96
N GLN A 69 3.57 2.20 22.79
CA GLN A 69 4.48 3.33 22.63
C GLN A 69 5.75 2.84 21.94
N ARG A 70 6.26 3.64 21.00
CA ARG A 70 7.54 3.40 20.32
C ARG A 70 8.66 3.18 21.34
N SER A 71 9.63 2.35 20.97
CA SER A 71 10.95 2.41 21.59
C SER A 71 11.63 3.73 21.18
N HIS A 72 12.49 4.28 22.04
CA HIS A 72 13.26 5.47 21.74
C HIS A 72 14.75 5.12 21.80
N PRO A 73 15.58 5.57 20.84
CA PRO A 73 15.24 6.42 19.69
C PRO A 73 14.71 5.65 18.46
N LEU A 74 14.82 4.33 18.47
CA LEU A 74 14.58 3.46 17.33
C LEU A 74 13.27 2.68 17.45
N TYR A 75 12.62 2.44 16.32
CA TYR A 75 11.39 1.64 16.23
C TYR A 75 11.21 1.14 14.79
N LYS A 76 10.34 0.14 14.60
CA LYS A 76 10.04 -0.40 13.26
C LYS A 76 9.30 0.64 12.41
N ILE A 77 9.45 0.61 11.09
CA ILE A 77 8.63 1.43 10.20
C ILE A 77 7.16 1.01 10.33
N PHE A 78 6.28 1.99 10.56
CA PHE A 78 4.83 1.77 10.58
C PHE A 78 4.06 2.99 10.09
N PHE A 79 2.79 2.80 9.72
CA PHE A 79 1.89 3.86 9.27
C PHE A 79 0.47 3.64 9.81
N ASP A 80 -0.16 4.71 10.27
CA ASP A 80 -1.59 4.75 10.62
C ASP A 80 -2.33 5.55 9.55
N PHE A 81 -3.10 4.85 8.72
CA PHE A 81 -3.93 5.43 7.67
C PHE A 81 -5.39 5.52 8.14
N ASP A 82 -5.91 6.73 8.14
CA ASP A 82 -7.30 7.06 8.40
C ASP A 82 -7.95 7.62 7.13
N VAL A 83 -8.15 6.77 6.11
CA VAL A 83 -8.60 7.22 4.78
C VAL A 83 -10.07 7.57 4.77
N PHE A 84 -10.44 8.76 4.27
CA PHE A 84 -11.83 9.17 4.10
C PHE A 84 -12.20 9.35 2.61
N MET A 85 -13.26 8.66 2.16
CA MET A 85 -13.80 8.77 0.80
C MET A 85 -15.29 9.12 0.83
N TYR A 86 -15.79 9.85 -0.17
CA TYR A 86 -17.24 10.10 -0.29
C TYR A 86 -17.99 8.84 -0.74
N ASP A 87 -17.40 8.08 -1.65
CA ASP A 87 -18.01 6.89 -2.23
C ASP A 87 -17.51 5.60 -1.56
N VAL A 88 -18.33 4.56 -1.68
CA VAL A 88 -17.90 3.20 -1.36
C VAL A 88 -17.01 2.72 -2.50
N ILE A 89 -15.81 2.29 -2.17
CA ILE A 89 -14.82 1.79 -3.12
C ILE A 89 -14.49 0.33 -2.82
N ASP A 90 -13.91 -0.38 -3.79
CA ASP A 90 -13.37 -1.71 -3.54
C ASP A 90 -12.22 -1.61 -2.52
N ARG A 91 -12.47 -2.18 -1.35
CA ARG A 91 -11.56 -2.16 -0.22
C ARG A 91 -10.28 -2.92 -0.52
N ASN A 92 -10.40 -4.08 -1.14
CA ASN A 92 -9.26 -4.95 -1.40
C ASN A 92 -8.32 -4.30 -2.42
N GLU A 93 -8.89 -3.67 -3.45
CA GLU A 93 -8.11 -2.89 -4.42
C GLU A 93 -7.41 -1.71 -3.74
N LEU A 94 -8.13 -0.92 -2.92
CA LEU A 94 -7.54 0.21 -2.18
C LEU A 94 -6.36 -0.25 -1.31
N TYR A 95 -6.58 -1.27 -0.48
CA TYR A 95 -5.58 -1.76 0.46
C TYR A 95 -4.36 -2.30 -0.26
N THR A 96 -4.56 -3.09 -1.32
CA THR A 96 -3.46 -3.64 -2.14
C THR A 96 -2.66 -2.52 -2.80
N ASN A 97 -3.33 -1.52 -3.40
CA ASN A 97 -2.67 -0.40 -4.05
C ASN A 97 -1.87 0.46 -3.06
N ILE A 98 -2.41 0.74 -1.87
CA ILE A 98 -1.68 1.45 -0.81
C ILE A 98 -0.44 0.65 -0.40
N CYS A 99 -0.58 -0.66 -0.15
CA CYS A 99 0.56 -1.50 0.25
C CYS A 99 1.65 -1.52 -0.83
N LYS A 100 1.27 -1.69 -2.10
CA LYS A 100 2.21 -1.67 -3.23
C LYS A 100 2.93 -0.34 -3.38
N LEU A 101 2.23 0.79 -3.16
CA LEU A 101 2.86 2.11 -3.21
C LEU A 101 3.83 2.32 -2.06
N VAL A 102 3.47 1.90 -0.85
CA VAL A 102 4.37 1.96 0.31
C VAL A 102 5.61 1.11 0.05
N VAL A 103 5.46 -0.17 -0.35
CA VAL A 103 6.58 -1.04 -0.72
C VAL A 103 7.46 -0.41 -1.80
N SER A 104 6.86 0.13 -2.86
CA SER A 104 7.60 0.80 -3.93
C SER A 104 8.34 2.03 -3.44
N THR A 105 7.79 2.78 -2.49
CA THR A 105 8.48 3.91 -1.87
C THR A 105 9.68 3.44 -1.07
N LEU A 106 9.52 2.42 -0.21
CA LEU A 106 10.61 1.91 0.63
C LEU A 106 11.76 1.35 -0.23
N ASN A 107 11.43 0.57 -1.29
CA ASN A 107 12.40 0.06 -2.25
C ASN A 107 13.18 1.14 -3.01
N GLU A 108 12.63 2.35 -3.16
CA GLU A 108 13.27 3.43 -3.91
C GLU A 108 13.99 4.40 -2.97
N LEU A 109 13.56 4.51 -1.71
CA LEU A 109 14.19 5.37 -0.72
C LEU A 109 15.46 4.76 -0.14
N PHE A 110 15.45 3.46 0.16
CA PHE A 110 16.55 2.79 0.84
C PHE A 110 17.51 2.14 -0.14
N ASP A 111 18.77 2.05 0.28
CA ASP A 111 19.82 1.36 -0.48
C ASP A 111 19.68 -0.16 -0.40
N ASP A 112 20.56 -0.86 -1.11
CA ASP A 112 20.56 -2.32 -1.20
C ASP A 112 21.07 -3.02 0.09
N THR A 113 21.07 -2.34 1.25
CA THR A 113 21.44 -2.95 2.55
C THR A 113 20.43 -3.99 3.04
N VAL A 114 19.20 -3.96 2.52
CA VAL A 114 18.15 -4.92 2.87
C VAL A 114 17.73 -5.73 1.65
N ASP A 115 18.17 -6.99 1.60
CA ASP A 115 17.85 -7.93 0.52
C ASP A 115 16.33 -8.21 0.41
N SER A 116 15.64 -8.30 1.54
CA SER A 116 14.20 -8.57 1.58
C SER A 116 13.52 -7.98 2.80
N PHE A 117 12.29 -7.50 2.61
CA PHE A 117 11.43 -7.07 3.71
C PHE A 117 9.97 -7.39 3.40
N GLU A 118 9.15 -7.48 4.45
CA GLU A 118 7.71 -7.68 4.37
C GLU A 118 6.96 -6.46 4.93
N LEU A 119 5.81 -6.14 4.35
CA LEU A 119 4.87 -5.14 4.86
C LEU A 119 3.57 -5.84 5.22
N ILE A 120 3.20 -5.77 6.50
CA ILE A 120 1.97 -6.36 7.02
C ILE A 120 0.90 -5.29 7.06
N CYS A 121 -0.20 -5.53 6.35
CA CYS A 121 -1.37 -4.68 6.32
C CYS A 121 -2.45 -5.26 7.21
N SER A 122 -2.87 -4.47 8.19
CA SER A 122 -3.97 -4.79 9.09
C SER A 122 -5.06 -3.75 8.92
N VAL A 123 -6.30 -4.18 8.79
CA VAL A 123 -7.44 -3.31 8.48
C VAL A 123 -8.51 -3.43 9.55
N THR A 124 -9.46 -2.49 9.53
CA THR A 124 -10.62 -2.54 10.40
C THR A 124 -11.90 -2.27 9.60
N ASP A 125 -13.05 -2.58 10.20
CA ASP A 125 -14.34 -2.36 9.56
C ASP A 125 -14.50 -0.91 9.09
N VAL A 126 -15.04 -0.77 7.87
CA VAL A 126 -15.35 0.54 7.30
C VAL A 126 -16.44 1.20 8.12
N LYS A 127 -16.16 2.41 8.56
CA LYS A 127 -17.05 3.18 9.40
C LYS A 127 -17.66 4.32 8.60
N GLN A 128 -18.98 4.41 8.60
CA GLN A 128 -19.65 5.62 8.15
C GLN A 128 -19.29 6.78 9.10
N ALA A 129 -18.86 7.89 8.51
CA ALA A 129 -18.47 9.09 9.20
C ALA A 129 -19.17 10.31 8.58
N ARG A 130 -19.00 11.45 9.25
CA ARG A 130 -19.42 12.75 8.72
C ARG A 130 -18.26 13.72 8.87
N LYS A 131 -17.84 14.33 7.77
CA LYS A 131 -16.81 15.38 7.71
C LYS A 131 -17.39 16.53 6.90
N ASN A 132 -17.24 17.76 7.38
CA ASN A 132 -17.78 18.97 6.76
C ASN A 132 -19.26 18.83 6.36
N GLN A 133 -20.06 18.27 7.29
CA GLN A 133 -21.48 17.97 7.13
C GLN A 133 -21.86 16.96 6.03
N LYS A 134 -20.91 16.49 5.22
CA LYS A 134 -21.12 15.43 4.21
C LYS A 134 -20.86 14.04 4.82
N LYS A 135 -21.65 13.06 4.39
CA LYS A 135 -21.40 11.64 4.71
C LYS A 135 -20.15 11.19 3.98
N CYS A 136 -19.34 10.36 4.63
CA CYS A 136 -18.16 9.75 4.05
C CYS A 136 -17.91 8.38 4.70
N TYR A 137 -17.02 7.60 4.11
CA TYR A 137 -16.58 6.30 4.58
C TYR A 137 -15.14 6.38 5.05
N LYS A 138 -14.89 5.87 6.26
CA LYS A 138 -13.56 5.80 6.87
C LYS A 138 -13.00 4.39 6.75
N TYR A 139 -11.86 4.28 6.07
CA TYR A 139 -11.07 3.05 5.91
C TYR A 139 -9.83 3.18 6.80
N GLY A 140 -9.75 2.39 7.87
CA GLY A 140 -8.59 2.37 8.75
C GLY A 140 -7.61 1.28 8.29
N ILE A 141 -6.34 1.64 8.10
CA ILE A 141 -5.29 0.72 7.67
C ILE A 141 -4.04 0.95 8.53
N HIS A 142 -3.54 -0.10 9.14
CA HIS A 142 -2.26 -0.15 9.81
C HIS A 142 -1.27 -0.90 8.93
N LEU A 143 -0.14 -0.28 8.64
CA LEU A 143 0.96 -0.93 7.91
C LEU A 143 2.18 -0.99 8.82
N ILE A 144 2.82 -2.15 8.93
CA ILE A 144 4.05 -2.33 9.70
C ILE A 144 5.07 -3.10 8.85
N CYS A 145 6.31 -2.62 8.82
CA CYS A 145 7.43 -3.33 8.24
C CYS A 145 8.30 -3.91 9.38
N PRO A 146 8.21 -5.21 9.69
CA PRO A 146 8.80 -5.77 10.91
C PRO A 146 10.33 -5.71 10.98
N THR A 147 11.00 -5.69 9.82
CA THR A 147 12.45 -5.80 9.72
C THR A 147 13.15 -4.45 9.50
N LEU A 148 12.41 -3.40 9.12
CA LEU A 148 12.99 -2.09 8.86
C LEU A 148 12.87 -1.21 10.11
N ILE A 149 14.02 -0.87 10.70
CA ILE A 149 14.13 -0.10 11.94
C ILE A 149 14.71 1.27 11.62
N VAL A 150 14.07 2.32 12.12
CA VAL A 150 14.44 3.72 11.88
C VAL A 150 14.31 4.55 13.14
N ASN A 151 14.93 5.73 13.13
CA ASN A 151 14.67 6.78 14.11
C ASN A 151 13.50 7.68 13.66
N LYS A 152 13.13 8.64 14.52
CA LYS A 152 12.04 9.59 14.24
C LYS A 152 12.25 10.43 12.99
N GLU A 153 13.48 10.91 12.77
CA GLU A 153 13.81 11.75 11.62
C GLU A 153 13.62 10.98 10.31
N LYS A 154 14.24 9.81 10.17
CA LYS A 154 14.09 8.92 9.01
C LYS A 154 12.60 8.56 8.78
N MET A 155 11.85 8.23 9.82
CA MET A 155 10.42 7.88 9.69
C MET A 155 9.56 9.04 9.15
N LEU A 156 9.76 10.27 9.61
CA LEU A 156 9.00 11.43 9.12
C LEU A 156 9.21 11.65 7.62
N ARG A 157 10.41 11.34 7.13
CA ARG A 157 10.80 11.49 5.73
C ARG A 157 10.26 10.38 4.87
N VAL A 158 10.32 9.14 5.37
CA VAL A 158 9.62 8.01 4.77
C VAL A 158 8.12 8.32 4.64
N ARG A 159 7.51 8.92 5.67
CA ARG A 159 6.10 9.34 5.62
C ARG A 159 5.86 10.39 4.53
N GLU A 160 6.66 11.45 4.45
CA GLU A 160 6.56 12.48 3.40
C GLU A 160 6.62 11.87 2.00
N ALA A 161 7.58 10.98 1.77
CA ALA A 161 7.74 10.27 0.50
C ALA A 161 6.55 9.35 0.20
N VAL A 162 5.99 8.65 1.19
CA VAL A 162 4.77 7.84 1.02
C VAL A 162 3.57 8.72 0.68
N VAL A 163 3.38 9.84 1.38
CA VAL A 163 2.31 10.82 1.08
C VAL A 163 2.43 11.29 -0.37
N GLN A 164 3.61 11.74 -0.79
CA GLN A 164 3.84 12.24 -2.14
C GLN A 164 3.63 11.14 -3.20
N LYS A 165 4.16 9.92 -2.96
CA LYS A 165 3.98 8.78 -3.87
C LYS A 165 2.50 8.44 -4.04
N ILE A 166 1.73 8.43 -2.94
CA ILE A 166 0.30 8.15 -2.98
C ILE A 166 -0.45 9.26 -3.72
N GLN A 167 -0.17 10.53 -3.41
CA GLN A 167 -0.77 11.67 -4.13
C GLN A 167 -0.51 11.62 -5.65
N ASN A 168 0.68 11.18 -6.05
CA ASN A 168 1.06 11.07 -7.45
C ASN A 168 0.38 9.91 -8.19
N ASN A 169 -0.11 8.89 -7.46
CA ASN A 169 -0.57 7.63 -8.06
C ASN A 169 -2.02 7.26 -7.76
N LEU A 170 -2.64 7.83 -6.73
CA LEU A 170 -4.03 7.58 -6.34
C LEU A 170 -4.83 8.87 -6.31
N GLU A 171 -5.90 8.88 -7.09
CA GLU A 171 -6.90 9.94 -7.02
C GLU A 171 -7.64 9.89 -5.68
N LYS A 172 -7.96 11.07 -5.16
CA LYS A 172 -8.66 11.19 -3.88
C LYS A 172 -10.00 11.87 -4.07
N HIS A 173 -11.06 11.07 -3.96
CA HIS A 173 -12.44 11.56 -3.89
C HIS A 173 -12.94 11.53 -2.43
N GLY A 174 -12.40 12.44 -1.62
CA GLY A 174 -12.63 12.47 -0.17
C GLY A 174 -12.58 13.86 0.45
N PRO A 175 -13.01 14.01 1.72
CA PRO A 175 -13.07 15.29 2.41
C PRO A 175 -11.73 15.77 3.02
N THR A 176 -10.67 14.97 2.93
CA THR A 176 -9.34 15.21 3.53
C THR A 176 -8.25 15.12 2.47
N HIS A 177 -7.01 15.56 2.76
CA HIS A 177 -5.85 15.32 1.90
C HIS A 177 -5.10 14.05 2.31
N TRP A 178 -4.32 13.44 1.41
CA TRP A 178 -3.53 12.25 1.75
C TRP A 178 -2.53 12.49 2.90
N ASP A 179 -2.05 13.72 3.04
CA ASP A 179 -1.22 14.13 4.18
C ASP A 179 -1.99 14.04 5.51
N ASP A 180 -3.27 14.45 5.54
CA ASP A 180 -4.11 14.32 6.74
C ASP A 180 -4.44 12.85 7.07
N ASP A 181 -4.54 12.00 6.05
CA ASP A 181 -4.96 10.61 6.22
C ASP A 181 -3.82 9.71 6.70
N ILE A 182 -2.56 10.11 6.53
CA ILE A 182 -1.40 9.37 7.04
C ILE A 182 -0.94 10.08 8.31
N ASP A 183 -1.42 9.59 9.46
CA ASP A 183 -1.30 10.32 10.72
C ASP A 183 0.17 10.52 11.09
N LYS A 184 0.60 11.78 11.22
CA LYS A 184 1.95 12.14 11.67
C LYS A 184 2.10 12.05 13.19
N VAL A 185 1.01 12.22 13.93
CA VAL A 185 1.00 12.35 15.39
C VAL A 185 1.42 11.05 16.07
N VAL A 186 1.21 9.91 15.40
CA VAL A 186 1.70 8.59 15.84
C VAL A 186 3.22 8.49 15.82
N TYR A 187 3.98 9.45 15.29
CA TYR A 187 5.45 9.50 15.42
C TYR A 187 5.90 10.50 16.49
N GLU A 188 5.02 11.41 16.89
CA GLU A 188 5.35 12.56 17.75
C GLU A 188 4.99 12.32 19.21
N SER A 189 3.73 12.00 19.49
CA SER A 189 3.19 12.04 20.86
C SER A 189 2.20 10.93 21.18
N ASN A 190 1.50 10.40 20.17
CA ASN A 190 0.59 9.27 20.34
C ASN A 190 1.32 7.94 20.26
N GLY A 191 0.71 6.88 20.79
CA GLY A 191 1.12 5.52 20.48
C GLY A 191 0.38 4.95 19.28
N PHE A 192 0.66 3.69 18.97
CA PHE A 192 0.07 2.95 17.86
C PHE A 192 -0.82 1.83 18.39
N ARG A 193 -2.05 1.70 17.90
CA ARG A 193 -2.98 0.68 18.39
C ARG A 193 -2.52 -0.70 17.94
N MET A 194 -2.30 -1.62 18.88
CA MET A 194 -1.85 -2.97 18.54
C MET A 194 -2.92 -3.72 17.74
N ASN A 195 -2.49 -4.69 16.94
CA ASN A 195 -3.42 -5.62 16.31
C ASN A 195 -4.30 -6.32 17.34
N TYR A 196 -5.54 -6.62 16.94
CA TYR A 196 -6.62 -7.15 17.76
C TYR A 196 -7.11 -6.24 18.90
N SER A 197 -6.39 -5.16 19.23
CA SER A 197 -6.84 -4.19 20.22
C SER A 197 -7.97 -3.30 19.67
N ARG A 198 -9.03 -3.19 20.46
CA ARG A 198 -10.25 -2.46 20.16
C ARG A 198 -10.09 -0.97 20.49
N LYS A 199 -10.94 -0.15 19.89
CA LYS A 199 -11.01 1.28 20.15
C LYS A 199 -11.88 1.54 21.38
N GLY A 200 -11.29 2.15 22.40
CA GLY A 200 -12.03 2.67 23.55
C GLY A 200 -12.20 4.19 23.46
N SER A 201 -13.37 4.71 23.80
CA SER A 201 -13.58 6.16 23.92
C SER A 201 -14.11 6.56 25.28
N LYS A 202 -13.95 7.84 25.62
CA LYS A 202 -14.46 8.38 26.89
C LYS A 202 -15.98 8.46 26.82
N CYS A 203 -16.66 7.88 27.82
CA CYS A 203 -18.09 8.07 27.97
C CYS A 203 -18.40 9.53 28.29
N LYS A 204 -19.48 10.06 27.73
CA LYS A 204 -19.94 11.43 27.97
C LYS A 204 -20.72 11.59 29.29
N CYS A 205 -20.89 10.52 30.08
CA CYS A 205 -21.57 10.60 31.37
C CYS A 205 -20.80 11.46 32.38
N SER A 206 -21.53 12.14 33.26
CA SER A 206 -20.90 12.85 34.38
C SER A 206 -20.25 11.86 35.36
N GLN A 207 -19.26 12.31 36.13
CA GLN A 207 -18.63 11.47 37.14
C GLN A 207 -19.61 11.06 38.25
N LYS A 208 -20.55 11.95 38.60
CA LYS A 208 -21.58 11.70 39.64
C LYS A 208 -22.60 10.62 39.24
N GLN A 209 -22.85 10.43 37.94
CA GLN A 209 -23.81 9.45 37.42
C GLN A 209 -23.12 8.24 36.77
N ARG A 210 -21.80 8.11 36.93
CA ARG A 210 -21.01 7.13 36.20
C ARG A 210 -21.42 5.70 36.55
N ASP A 211 -21.59 5.42 37.84
CA ASP A 211 -21.90 4.08 38.34
C ASP A 211 -23.29 3.58 37.88
N LEU A 212 -24.18 4.50 37.51
CA LEU A 212 -25.52 4.22 37.00
C LEU A 212 -25.61 4.33 35.46
N CYS A 213 -24.48 4.51 34.77
CA CYS A 213 -24.49 4.74 33.33
C CYS A 213 -24.49 3.43 32.54
N ASP A 214 -25.66 3.04 32.01
CA ASP A 214 -25.84 1.82 31.21
C ASP A 214 -24.90 1.73 29.99
N LYS A 215 -24.49 2.87 29.44
CA LYS A 215 -23.60 2.90 28.26
C LYS A 215 -22.18 2.45 28.56
N CYS A 216 -21.67 2.73 29.76
CA CYS A 216 -20.29 2.41 30.13
C CYS A 216 -20.19 1.43 31.31
N GLY A 217 -21.32 1.07 31.92
CA GLY A 217 -21.38 0.19 33.08
C GLY A 217 -20.46 0.63 34.23
N GLY A 218 -20.39 1.94 34.51
CA GLY A 218 -19.50 2.48 35.55
C GLY A 218 -18.03 2.73 35.13
N SER A 219 -17.57 2.17 34.00
CA SER A 219 -16.15 2.32 33.61
C SER A 219 -15.76 3.75 33.19
N GLY A 220 -16.74 4.55 32.75
CA GLY A 220 -16.50 5.83 32.09
C GLY A 220 -15.87 5.70 30.69
N LYS A 221 -15.84 4.49 30.13
CA LYS A 221 -15.30 4.15 28.82
C LYS A 221 -16.32 3.38 27.99
N ILE A 222 -16.26 3.54 26.67
CA ILE A 222 -17.14 2.86 25.71
C ILE A 222 -16.26 2.07 24.75
N ASP A 223 -16.58 0.79 24.57
CA ASP A 223 -16.01 -0.06 23.52
C ASP A 223 -16.64 0.33 22.17
N GLU A 224 -15.87 1.01 21.32
CA GLU A 224 -16.29 1.32 19.93
C GLU A 224 -16.02 0.16 18.97
N GLY A 225 -15.43 -0.94 19.46
CA GLY A 225 -15.00 -2.08 18.65
C GLY A 225 -13.85 -1.73 17.72
N ARG A 226 -13.90 -2.26 16.49
CA ARG A 226 -12.96 -1.96 15.41
C ARG A 226 -11.50 -2.34 15.74
N PRO A 227 -11.25 -3.62 16.08
CA PRO A 227 -9.88 -4.12 16.10
C PRO A 227 -9.26 -4.00 14.70
N TYR A 228 -7.95 -3.79 14.64
CA TYR A 228 -7.20 -4.03 13.42
C TYR A 228 -6.87 -5.51 13.35
N VAL A 229 -7.16 -6.14 12.22
CA VAL A 229 -6.89 -7.55 11.95
C VAL A 229 -6.02 -7.66 10.70
N PRO A 230 -5.05 -8.59 10.67
CA PRO A 230 -4.19 -8.76 9.51
C PRO A 230 -5.03 -9.17 8.29
N LEU A 231 -4.73 -8.56 7.15
CA LEU A 231 -5.42 -8.85 5.88
C LEU A 231 -4.46 -9.39 4.83
N LEU A 232 -3.33 -8.72 4.62
CA LEU A 232 -2.33 -9.15 3.64
C LEU A 232 -0.92 -8.85 4.13
N THR A 233 0.01 -9.74 3.79
CA THR A 233 1.45 -9.45 3.83
C THR A 233 1.94 -9.34 2.41
N ILE A 234 2.67 -8.27 2.09
CA ILE A 234 3.32 -8.09 0.80
C ILE A 234 4.83 -7.97 0.99
N MET A 235 5.58 -8.73 0.21
CA MET A 235 7.03 -8.69 0.17
C MET A 235 7.51 -7.53 -0.70
N ASN A 236 8.77 -7.15 -0.55
CA ASN A 236 9.39 -6.09 -1.34
C ASN A 236 9.46 -6.40 -2.85
N ASP A 237 9.29 -7.66 -3.26
CA ASP A 237 9.15 -8.10 -4.65
C ASP A 237 7.69 -8.13 -5.17
N TYR A 238 6.74 -7.65 -4.36
CA TYR A 238 5.30 -7.62 -4.59
C TYR A 238 4.57 -8.97 -4.54
N SER A 239 5.27 -10.07 -4.25
CA SER A 239 4.59 -11.30 -3.85
C SER A 239 3.81 -11.05 -2.56
N HIS A 240 2.62 -11.61 -2.44
CA HIS A 240 1.77 -11.37 -1.29
C HIS A 240 0.96 -12.60 -0.90
N THR A 241 0.61 -12.66 0.37
CA THR A 241 -0.29 -13.64 0.96
C THR A 241 -1.44 -12.92 1.66
N THR A 242 -2.63 -13.49 1.56
CA THR A 242 -3.79 -13.03 2.32
C THR A 242 -3.88 -13.81 3.62
N HIS A 243 -4.23 -13.13 4.71
CA HIS A 243 -4.44 -13.76 6.00
C HIS A 243 -5.89 -14.17 6.16
N GLU A 244 -6.11 -15.41 6.58
CA GLU A 244 -7.41 -15.85 7.08
C GLU A 244 -7.58 -15.38 8.52
N ASN A 245 -8.82 -15.16 8.94
CA ASN A 245 -9.12 -14.74 10.32
C ASN A 245 -9.06 -15.93 11.29
N ASN A 246 -7.88 -16.55 11.40
CA ASN A 246 -7.60 -17.63 12.31
C ASN A 246 -7.21 -17.07 13.69
N MET A 247 -7.91 -17.51 14.72
CA MET A 247 -7.80 -17.03 16.09
C MET A 247 -7.10 -18.04 17.01
N ASP A 248 -6.30 -18.95 16.45
CA ASP A 248 -5.42 -19.79 17.25
C ASP A 248 -4.24 -19.00 17.84
N PHE A 249 -3.66 -19.55 18.91
CA PHE A 249 -2.61 -18.88 19.66
C PHE A 249 -1.37 -18.55 18.84
N ASP A 250 -0.88 -19.49 18.01
CA ASP A 250 0.37 -19.33 17.28
C ASP A 250 0.23 -18.24 16.22
N THR A 251 -0.89 -18.24 15.48
CA THR A 251 -1.20 -17.19 14.49
C THR A 251 -1.32 -15.81 15.14
N VAL A 252 -2.10 -15.70 16.22
CA VAL A 252 -2.30 -14.41 16.91
C VAL A 252 -0.98 -13.91 17.49
N TYR A 253 -0.21 -14.79 18.13
CA TYR A 253 1.09 -14.45 18.70
C TYR A 253 2.09 -14.00 17.64
N GLU A 254 2.20 -14.71 16.51
CA GLU A 254 3.08 -14.33 15.40
C GLU A 254 2.74 -12.93 14.88
N ILE A 255 1.46 -12.66 14.66
CA ILE A 255 1.01 -11.35 14.19
C ILE A 255 1.33 -10.26 15.20
N LEU A 256 1.07 -10.46 16.49
CA LEU A 256 1.42 -9.49 17.54
C LEU A 256 2.93 -9.24 17.58
N ASN A 257 3.75 -10.29 17.45
CA ASN A 257 5.21 -10.17 17.44
C ASN A 257 5.72 -9.39 16.22
N LYS A 258 5.24 -9.72 15.02
CA LYS A 258 5.63 -9.03 13.79
C LYS A 258 5.15 -7.58 13.77
N THR A 259 3.94 -7.30 14.27
CA THR A 259 3.30 -5.98 14.21
C THR A 259 3.49 -5.08 15.44
N SER A 260 4.14 -5.57 16.50
CA SER A 260 4.74 -4.69 17.52
C SER A 260 5.69 -3.72 16.84
N ILE A 261 5.58 -2.43 17.16
CA ILE A 261 6.43 -1.33 16.67
C ILE A 261 7.70 -1.14 17.52
N ARG A 262 7.73 -1.73 18.72
CA ARG A 262 8.90 -1.72 19.60
C ARG A 262 10.03 -2.61 19.10
N VAL A 263 11.25 -2.21 19.44
CA VAL A 263 12.50 -2.92 19.16
C VAL A 263 13.41 -2.84 20.37
N SER A 264 14.29 -3.83 20.50
CA SER A 264 15.45 -3.83 21.42
C SER A 264 16.77 -3.52 20.69
N SER A 265 16.71 -3.22 19.39
CA SER A 265 17.89 -2.92 18.57
C SER A 265 18.61 -1.65 19.04
N GLN A 266 19.93 -1.64 18.90
CA GLN A 266 20.78 -0.48 19.18
C GLN A 266 21.11 0.35 17.94
N SER A 267 20.84 -0.17 16.74
CA SER A 267 21.03 0.53 15.46
C SER A 267 19.80 0.41 14.56
N ASP A 268 19.66 1.37 13.65
CA ASP A 268 18.77 1.22 12.49
C ASP A 268 19.28 0.13 11.55
N THR A 269 18.42 -0.27 10.62
CA THR A 269 18.70 -1.38 9.67
C THR A 269 18.77 -0.92 8.23
N VAL A 270 18.59 0.38 7.97
CA VAL A 270 18.49 0.94 6.61
C VAL A 270 19.15 2.30 6.53
N GLU A 271 19.80 2.54 5.41
CA GLU A 271 20.25 3.86 4.98
C GLU A 271 19.48 4.32 3.76
N PHE A 272 19.30 5.64 3.64
CA PHE A 272 18.76 6.21 2.41
C PHE A 272 19.76 6.03 1.28
N ASN A 273 19.24 5.91 0.05
CA ASN A 273 20.06 6.01 -1.15
C ASN A 273 20.88 7.32 -1.14
N LYS A 274 21.97 7.37 -1.91
CA LYS A 274 22.79 8.58 -2.04
C LYS A 274 22.07 9.73 -2.76
N SER A 275 21.06 9.40 -3.55
CA SER A 275 20.29 10.39 -4.32
C SER A 275 18.79 10.13 -4.13
N PRO A 276 17.97 11.19 -4.08
CA PRO A 276 16.54 11.02 -3.91
C PRO A 276 15.95 10.37 -5.16
N PRO A 277 14.88 9.58 -5.02
CA PRO A 277 14.09 9.19 -6.17
C PRO A 277 13.63 10.43 -6.93
N SER A 278 13.75 10.45 -8.25
CA SER A 278 13.41 11.65 -9.06
C SER A 278 11.98 12.20 -8.93
N TRP A 279 11.06 11.45 -8.32
CA TRP A 279 9.69 11.89 -8.04
C TRP A 279 9.54 12.52 -6.65
N PHE A 280 10.54 12.39 -5.78
CA PHE A 280 10.54 12.92 -4.42
C PHE A 280 11.10 14.34 -4.45
N GLU A 281 10.33 15.31 -3.96
CA GLU A 281 10.67 16.73 -4.13
C GLU A 281 11.72 17.22 -3.13
N ASP A 282 11.81 16.61 -1.95
CA ASP A 282 12.76 17.03 -0.92
C ASP A 282 14.06 16.22 -0.98
N SER A 283 15.15 16.89 -1.37
CA SER A 283 16.47 16.28 -1.51
C SER A 283 17.37 16.48 -0.28
N SER A 284 16.90 17.09 0.81
CA SER A 284 17.78 17.63 1.87
C SER A 284 18.56 16.58 2.69
N LEU A 285 18.22 15.30 2.56
CA LEU A 285 18.83 14.18 3.32
C LEU A 285 19.65 13.23 2.47
N PHE A 286 19.73 13.51 1.18
CA PHE A 286 20.52 12.73 0.26
C PHE A 286 21.86 13.44 0.10
N ASP A 287 22.96 12.67 -0.01
CA ASP A 287 24.30 13.20 -0.31
C ASP A 287 24.35 13.73 -1.74
N VAL A 288 23.66 14.85 -2.00
CA VAL A 288 23.64 15.50 -3.30
C VAL A 288 24.86 16.40 -3.39
N PRO A 289 25.78 16.20 -4.36
CA PRO A 289 26.84 17.16 -4.62
C PRO A 289 26.22 18.52 -4.99
N ASP A 290 26.71 19.60 -4.37
CA ASP A 290 26.32 20.97 -4.70
C ASP A 290 26.37 21.18 -6.22
N GLY A 291 25.21 21.35 -6.86
CA GLY A 291 25.10 21.64 -8.30
C GLY A 291 24.12 20.77 -9.11
N LEU A 292 23.49 19.74 -8.53
CA LEU A 292 22.52 18.88 -9.24
C LEU A 292 21.06 19.01 -8.77
N ILE A 293 20.71 20.08 -8.07
CA ILE A 293 19.31 20.38 -7.73
C ILE A 293 18.63 20.99 -8.97
N THR A 294 18.27 20.15 -9.95
CA THR A 294 17.23 20.54 -10.89
C THR A 294 15.91 20.48 -10.13
N GLN A 295 15.32 21.63 -9.82
CA GLN A 295 13.95 21.72 -9.34
C GLN A 295 13.07 20.88 -10.28
N ALA A 296 12.57 19.75 -9.80
CA ALA A 296 11.63 18.95 -10.55
C ALA A 296 10.41 19.86 -10.85
N PRO A 297 10.10 20.15 -12.12
CA PRO A 297 9.01 21.06 -12.42
C PRO A 297 7.72 20.47 -11.87
N LYS A 298 6.93 21.30 -11.17
CA LYS A 298 5.53 21.02 -10.79
C LYS A 298 4.73 20.72 -12.06
N ARG A 299 4.75 19.48 -12.52
CA ARG A 299 3.93 19.02 -13.63
C ARG A 299 2.74 18.27 -13.03
N LYS A 300 1.54 18.81 -13.25
CA LYS A 300 0.33 17.97 -13.24
C LYS A 300 0.57 16.83 -14.22
N LEU A 301 0.70 15.61 -13.72
CA LEU A 301 0.87 14.42 -14.55
C LEU A 301 -0.51 13.98 -15.09
N SER A 302 -1.02 14.71 -16.09
CA SER A 302 -1.84 14.06 -17.13
C SER A 302 -0.85 13.23 -17.95
N GLU A 303 -0.87 11.89 -17.93
CA GLU A 303 -1.73 11.08 -18.80
C GLU A 303 -1.55 9.57 -18.44
N GLY A 304 -2.61 8.86 -18.01
CA GLY A 304 -2.66 7.38 -17.86
C GLY A 304 -3.15 6.66 -19.13
N LEU A 305 -3.65 5.40 -19.05
CA LEU A 305 -4.35 4.82 -20.21
C LEU A 305 -5.56 5.70 -20.58
N ASP A 306 -6.31 6.21 -19.60
CA ASP A 306 -7.54 7.00 -19.83
C ASP A 306 -7.33 8.24 -20.73
N SER A 307 -6.17 8.87 -20.65
CA SER A 307 -5.82 10.00 -21.52
C SER A 307 -5.39 9.59 -22.92
N VAL A 308 -4.90 8.36 -23.10
CA VAL A 308 -4.69 7.78 -24.43
C VAL A 308 -6.04 7.32 -24.99
N GLU A 309 -6.82 6.64 -24.16
CA GLU A 309 -8.11 6.05 -24.51
C GLU A 309 -9.17 7.09 -24.88
N SER A 310 -9.19 8.24 -24.19
CA SER A 310 -10.07 9.37 -24.54
C SER A 310 -9.79 9.96 -25.93
N LYS A 311 -8.60 9.72 -26.49
CA LYS A 311 -8.23 10.14 -27.85
C LYS A 311 -8.57 9.07 -28.91
N LEU A 312 -8.97 7.86 -28.50
CA LEU A 312 -9.31 6.76 -29.41
C LEU A 312 -10.75 6.86 -29.91
N GLN A 313 -10.95 6.47 -31.16
CA GLN A 313 -12.25 6.55 -31.82
C GLN A 313 -12.91 5.17 -31.98
N ASN A 314 -14.24 5.14 -31.95
CA ASN A 314 -15.07 3.95 -32.22
C ASN A 314 -14.69 2.71 -31.39
N LYS A 315 -14.45 2.91 -30.10
CA LYS A 315 -14.14 1.82 -29.15
C LYS A 315 -15.28 0.80 -29.13
N LYS A 316 -14.95 -0.49 -29.21
CA LYS A 316 -15.89 -1.59 -29.09
C LYS A 316 -15.23 -2.71 -28.31
N ASP A 317 -15.81 -3.06 -27.17
CA ASP A 317 -15.35 -4.19 -26.36
C ASP A 317 -15.41 -5.50 -27.14
N LEU A 318 -14.43 -6.37 -26.89
CA LEU A 318 -14.45 -7.73 -27.41
C LEU A 318 -15.55 -8.51 -26.69
N SER A 319 -16.27 -9.35 -27.44
CA SER A 319 -17.14 -10.37 -26.85
C SER A 319 -16.31 -11.39 -26.05
N LEU A 320 -16.99 -12.15 -25.18
CA LEU A 320 -16.34 -13.18 -24.37
C LEU A 320 -15.57 -14.22 -25.22
N SER A 321 -16.11 -14.62 -26.38
CA SER A 321 -15.46 -15.56 -27.28
C SER A 321 -14.22 -14.98 -27.97
N GLU A 322 -14.26 -13.70 -28.35
CA GLU A 322 -13.11 -12.98 -28.91
C GLU A 322 -12.00 -12.80 -27.87
N LEU A 323 -12.36 -12.45 -26.62
CA LEU A 323 -11.42 -12.34 -25.51
C LEU A 323 -10.79 -13.69 -25.14
N ASP A 324 -11.56 -14.79 -25.19
CA ASP A 324 -11.06 -16.15 -24.94
C ASP A 324 -10.08 -16.61 -26.03
N THR A 325 -10.38 -16.29 -27.29
CA THR A 325 -9.47 -16.51 -28.42
C THR A 325 -8.15 -15.76 -28.20
N LEU A 326 -8.22 -14.49 -27.82
CA LEU A 326 -7.03 -13.67 -27.54
C LEU A 326 -6.24 -14.20 -26.33
N ASN A 327 -6.92 -14.63 -25.27
CA ASN A 327 -6.31 -15.25 -24.09
C ASN A 327 -5.58 -16.55 -24.43
N THR A 328 -6.21 -17.41 -25.23
CA THR A 328 -5.62 -18.69 -25.68
C THR A 328 -4.33 -18.45 -26.48
N TRP A 329 -4.35 -17.47 -27.38
CA TRP A 329 -3.17 -17.04 -28.11
C TRP A 329 -2.09 -16.48 -27.17
N PHE A 330 -2.45 -15.58 -26.25
CA PHE A 330 -1.51 -14.98 -25.29
C PHE A 330 -0.82 -16.02 -24.40
N ARG A 331 -1.56 -17.02 -23.93
CA ARG A 331 -1.00 -18.17 -23.18
C ARG A 331 0.00 -18.95 -24.02
N THR A 332 -0.30 -19.17 -25.30
CA THR A 332 0.60 -19.85 -26.24
C THR A 332 1.91 -19.07 -26.42
N VAL A 333 1.84 -17.74 -26.57
CA VAL A 333 3.01 -16.84 -26.65
C VAL A 333 3.87 -16.95 -25.39
N CYS A 334 3.24 -16.95 -24.20
CA CYS A 334 3.94 -17.09 -22.93
C CYS A 334 4.62 -18.46 -22.79
N ASN A 335 3.94 -19.54 -23.19
CA ASN A 335 4.48 -20.91 -23.15
C ASN A 335 5.65 -21.11 -24.13
N LYS A 336 5.60 -20.46 -25.30
CA LYS A 336 6.72 -20.41 -26.27
C LYS A 336 7.89 -19.53 -25.79
N LYS A 337 7.84 -18.99 -24.57
CA LYS A 337 8.85 -18.09 -23.96
C LYS A 337 9.16 -16.86 -24.81
N LYS A 338 8.19 -16.38 -25.59
CA LYS A 338 8.29 -15.12 -26.35
C LYS A 338 8.14 -13.89 -25.45
N LEU A 339 7.65 -14.10 -24.23
CA LEU A 339 7.53 -13.11 -23.17
C LEU A 339 8.30 -13.57 -21.91
N PRO A 340 8.68 -12.64 -21.02
CA PRO A 340 9.30 -12.98 -19.74
C PRO A 340 8.50 -13.98 -18.92
N LYS A 341 9.18 -14.80 -18.12
CA LYS A 341 8.57 -15.87 -17.29
C LYS A 341 7.47 -15.37 -16.35
N GLN A 342 7.52 -14.09 -15.98
CA GLN A 342 6.54 -13.42 -15.12
C GLN A 342 5.13 -13.38 -15.73
N TYR A 343 4.99 -13.53 -17.06
CA TYR A 343 3.67 -13.64 -17.70
C TYR A 343 3.15 -15.07 -17.81
N LYS A 344 3.91 -16.08 -17.35
CA LYS A 344 3.45 -17.48 -17.39
C LYS A 344 2.23 -17.64 -16.49
N GLY A 345 1.10 -18.07 -17.07
CA GLY A 345 -0.17 -18.25 -16.36
C GLY A 345 -1.01 -16.98 -16.21
N VAL A 346 -0.51 -15.82 -16.65
CA VAL A 346 -1.26 -14.56 -16.64
C VAL A 346 -2.36 -14.57 -17.70
N THR A 347 -3.48 -13.90 -17.40
CA THR A 347 -4.64 -13.77 -18.30
C THR A 347 -4.88 -12.32 -18.72
N LEU A 348 -5.74 -12.12 -19.72
CA LEU A 348 -6.24 -10.83 -20.15
C LEU A 348 -7.64 -10.65 -19.57
N SER A 349 -7.84 -9.60 -18.76
CA SER A 349 -9.07 -9.37 -17.99
C SER A 349 -10.14 -8.63 -18.81
N SER A 350 -9.71 -7.76 -19.72
CA SER A 350 -10.61 -7.06 -20.64
C SER A 350 -9.86 -6.68 -21.91
N ALA A 351 -10.60 -6.46 -22.99
CA ALA A 351 -10.03 -5.96 -24.23
C ALA A 351 -11.08 -5.20 -25.04
N PHE A 352 -10.62 -4.18 -25.77
CA PHE A 352 -11.45 -3.47 -26.72
C PHE A 352 -10.70 -3.21 -28.02
N THR A 353 -11.47 -3.11 -29.10
CA THR A 353 -10.99 -2.68 -30.41
C THR A 353 -11.25 -1.20 -30.61
N PHE A 354 -10.41 -0.54 -31.41
CA PHE A 354 -10.61 0.85 -31.81
C PHE A 354 -10.20 1.08 -33.26
N THR A 355 -10.64 2.20 -33.83
CA THR A 355 -10.25 2.61 -35.17
C THR A 355 -9.05 3.55 -35.12
N ASN A 356 -8.06 3.31 -35.97
CA ASN A 356 -7.00 4.27 -36.29
C ASN A 356 -7.09 4.63 -37.77
N ASN A 357 -7.07 5.92 -38.11
CA ASN A 357 -7.28 6.41 -39.48
C ASN A 357 -8.50 5.76 -40.17
N ASN A 358 -9.64 5.69 -39.46
CA ASN A 358 -10.88 5.07 -39.94
C ASN A 358 -10.81 3.57 -40.24
N VAL A 359 -9.76 2.87 -39.80
CA VAL A 359 -9.61 1.42 -39.96
C VAL A 359 -9.59 0.75 -38.59
N ARG A 360 -10.50 -0.21 -38.36
CA ARG A 360 -10.55 -1.02 -37.14
C ARG A 360 -9.53 -2.15 -37.26
N SER A 361 -8.34 -1.93 -36.70
CA SER A 361 -7.24 -2.89 -36.76
C SER A 361 -6.48 -3.06 -35.46
N ASN A 362 -6.85 -2.32 -34.41
CA ASN A 362 -6.08 -2.30 -33.17
C ASN A 362 -6.92 -2.79 -32.01
N ILE A 363 -6.26 -3.52 -31.10
CA ILE A 363 -6.80 -4.05 -29.85
C ILE A 363 -5.91 -3.57 -28.73
N ILE A 364 -6.52 -3.10 -27.64
CA ILE A 364 -5.84 -2.94 -26.36
C ILE A 364 -6.47 -3.95 -25.41
N ALA A 365 -5.65 -4.86 -24.87
CA ALA A 365 -6.06 -5.81 -23.86
C ALA A 365 -5.35 -5.52 -22.54
N ARG A 366 -6.12 -5.46 -21.45
CA ARG A 366 -5.61 -5.31 -20.09
C ARG A 366 -5.05 -6.65 -19.63
N VAL A 367 -3.77 -6.67 -19.30
CA VAL A 367 -3.07 -7.86 -18.79
C VAL A 367 -3.27 -7.89 -17.28
N ASP A 368 -3.59 -9.05 -16.73
CA ASP A 368 -3.72 -9.25 -15.28
C ASP A 368 -2.34 -9.38 -14.60
N SER A 369 -1.51 -8.38 -14.84
CA SER A 369 -0.16 -8.26 -14.30
C SER A 369 0.29 -6.79 -14.35
N GLN A 370 1.07 -6.40 -13.36
CA GLN A 370 1.75 -5.10 -13.32
C GLN A 370 3.24 -5.22 -13.67
N PHE A 371 3.72 -6.42 -14.01
CA PHE A 371 5.11 -6.63 -14.42
C PHE A 371 5.41 -5.84 -15.68
N CYS A 372 6.36 -4.92 -15.62
CA CYS A 372 6.77 -4.11 -16.76
C CYS A 372 8.15 -4.52 -17.25
N ILE A 373 8.23 -4.88 -18.53
CA ILE A 373 9.48 -5.35 -19.17
C ILE A 373 10.59 -4.29 -19.10
N ASN A 374 10.24 -3.00 -19.19
CA ASN A 374 11.23 -1.93 -19.19
C ASN A 374 11.95 -1.78 -17.83
N ILE A 375 11.24 -1.90 -16.72
CA ILE A 375 11.86 -1.88 -15.37
C ILE A 375 12.29 -3.28 -14.91
N GLY A 376 11.67 -4.32 -15.48
CA GLY A 376 11.85 -5.73 -15.13
C GLY A 376 11.44 -6.09 -13.70
N ARG A 377 10.44 -5.38 -13.17
CA ARG A 377 9.70 -5.66 -11.92
C ARG A 377 8.25 -5.22 -12.08
N GLU A 378 7.40 -5.49 -11.08
CA GLU A 378 6.04 -4.94 -11.05
C GLU A 378 6.04 -3.42 -10.80
N HIS A 379 5.14 -2.72 -11.48
CA HIS A 379 4.71 -1.40 -11.04
C HIS A 379 3.83 -1.52 -9.80
N ALA A 380 3.87 -0.51 -8.94
CA ALA A 380 3.01 -0.48 -7.76
C ALA A 380 1.51 -0.45 -8.10
N THR A 381 1.13 0.34 -9.09
CA THR A 381 -0.30 0.57 -9.44
C THR A 381 -0.58 0.51 -10.94
N ASN A 382 0.44 0.62 -11.79
CA ASN A 382 0.23 0.69 -13.24
C ASN A 382 0.08 -0.69 -13.87
N THR A 383 -1.06 -0.91 -14.52
CA THR A 383 -1.32 -2.11 -15.30
C THR A 383 -0.51 -2.12 -16.60
N VAL A 384 -0.17 -3.31 -17.07
CA VAL A 384 0.44 -3.54 -18.37
C VAL A 384 -0.64 -3.97 -19.37
N TYR A 385 -0.47 -3.55 -20.62
CA TYR A 385 -1.40 -3.77 -21.71
C TYR A 385 -0.70 -4.52 -22.84
N LEU A 386 -1.45 -5.40 -23.47
CA LEU A 386 -1.10 -6.02 -24.74
C LEU A 386 -1.76 -5.21 -25.84
N LEU A 387 -0.95 -4.60 -26.70
CA LEU A 387 -1.41 -3.87 -27.88
C LEU A 387 -1.25 -4.81 -29.07
N VAL A 388 -2.33 -5.07 -29.80
CA VAL A 388 -2.32 -5.91 -31.00
C VAL A 388 -2.75 -5.08 -32.20
N ASN A 389 -2.00 -5.15 -33.29
CA ASN A 389 -2.39 -4.64 -34.58
C ASN A 389 -2.60 -5.81 -35.56
N THR A 390 -3.84 -6.00 -35.97
CA THR A 390 -4.24 -7.13 -36.84
C THR A 390 -3.87 -6.95 -38.30
N LEU A 391 -3.60 -5.71 -38.75
CA LEU A 391 -3.11 -5.44 -40.11
C LEU A 391 -1.62 -5.72 -40.23
N THR A 392 -0.82 -5.21 -39.30
CA THR A 392 0.64 -5.41 -39.31
C THR A 392 1.05 -6.76 -38.76
N LYS A 393 0.09 -7.52 -38.20
CA LYS A 393 0.31 -8.84 -37.59
C LYS A 393 1.33 -8.80 -36.46
N LYS A 394 1.30 -7.72 -35.67
CA LYS A 394 2.24 -7.46 -34.57
C LYS A 394 1.51 -7.17 -33.28
N ALA A 395 2.11 -7.59 -32.17
CA ALA A 395 1.71 -7.20 -30.85
C ALA A 395 2.91 -6.80 -29.99
N VAL A 396 2.66 -5.93 -29.00
CA VAL A 396 3.67 -5.47 -28.04
C VAL A 396 3.07 -5.36 -26.65
N MET A 397 3.91 -5.53 -25.63
CA MET A 397 3.57 -5.20 -24.25
C MET A 397 3.92 -3.75 -23.97
N LYS A 398 2.99 -3.01 -23.37
CA LYS A 398 3.15 -1.59 -23.04
C LYS A 398 2.55 -1.28 -21.68
N CYS A 399 3.20 -0.43 -20.90
CA CYS A 399 2.61 0.17 -19.71
C CYS A 399 2.50 1.67 -19.91
N TYR A 400 1.52 2.29 -19.26
CA TYR A 400 1.34 3.75 -19.29
C TYR A 400 1.79 4.38 -17.97
N CYS A 401 2.91 3.87 -17.43
CA CYS A 401 3.45 4.31 -16.15
C CYS A 401 3.85 5.80 -16.19
N ARG A 402 3.40 6.53 -15.16
CA ARG A 402 3.49 7.99 -15.02
C ARG A 402 4.79 8.48 -14.36
N CYS A 403 5.66 7.57 -13.90
CA CYS A 403 6.87 7.96 -13.18
C CYS A 403 7.86 8.67 -14.12
N ASP A 404 8.21 9.92 -13.78
CA ASP A 404 9.21 10.75 -14.48
C ASP A 404 10.66 10.39 -14.06
N THR A 405 10.92 9.09 -13.87
CA THR A 405 12.23 8.55 -13.52
C THR A 405 12.76 7.65 -14.63
N THR A 406 14.08 7.63 -14.83
CA THR A 406 14.74 6.57 -15.61
C THR A 406 15.45 5.53 -14.74
N GLU A 407 15.37 5.70 -13.42
CA GLU A 407 15.94 4.80 -12.44
C GLU A 407 15.30 3.41 -12.51
N GLY A 408 16.12 2.37 -12.31
CA GLY A 408 15.70 0.98 -12.49
C GLY A 408 15.29 0.55 -13.91
N ARG A 409 15.26 1.45 -14.90
CA ARG A 409 14.90 1.11 -16.30
C ARG A 409 16.07 0.43 -17.01
N ARG A 410 15.76 -0.66 -17.71
CA ARG A 410 16.71 -1.55 -18.38
C ARG A 410 16.95 -1.17 -19.84
N THR A 411 15.99 -0.53 -20.49
CA THR A 411 16.08 -0.21 -21.91
C THR A 411 16.87 1.09 -22.12
N ILE A 412 17.88 1.05 -22.98
CA ILE A 412 18.72 2.19 -23.34
C ILE A 412 18.55 2.49 -24.83
N VAL A 413 18.17 3.72 -25.17
CA VAL A 413 18.05 4.21 -26.55
C VAL A 413 18.93 5.45 -26.68
N LYS A 414 19.86 5.43 -27.64
CA LYS A 414 20.84 6.52 -27.87
C LYS A 414 21.58 6.95 -26.60
N GLY A 415 22.02 5.97 -25.80
CA GLY A 415 22.77 6.20 -24.57
C GLY A 415 21.95 6.72 -23.39
N LYS A 416 20.62 6.85 -23.51
CA LYS A 416 19.74 7.26 -22.42
C LYS A 416 18.74 6.16 -22.08
N ARG A 417 18.49 5.95 -20.78
CA ARG A 417 17.45 5.03 -20.32
C ARG A 417 16.07 5.53 -20.80
N GLN A 418 15.31 4.66 -21.45
CA GLN A 418 14.05 5.02 -22.10
C GLN A 418 12.90 5.05 -21.10
N MET A 419 12.01 6.03 -21.26
CA MET A 419 10.86 6.13 -20.37
C MET A 419 9.81 5.04 -20.62
N CYS A 420 9.06 4.63 -19.59
CA CYS A 420 8.00 3.63 -19.73
C CYS A 420 6.90 4.06 -20.72
N LYS A 421 6.47 5.33 -20.68
CA LYS A 421 5.51 5.89 -21.65
C LYS A 421 5.98 5.75 -23.11
N ASP A 422 7.29 5.85 -23.32
CA ASP A 422 7.92 5.81 -24.64
C ASP A 422 8.39 4.40 -25.03
N PHE A 423 8.36 3.45 -24.10
CA PHE A 423 8.77 2.07 -24.31
C PHE A 423 7.61 1.22 -24.81
N SER A 424 7.93 0.29 -25.71
CA SER A 424 7.12 -0.86 -26.08
C SER A 424 8.06 -2.07 -26.09
N SER A 425 7.56 -3.26 -25.77
CA SER A 425 8.38 -4.47 -25.92
C SER A 425 8.76 -4.72 -27.38
N HIS A 426 9.65 -5.68 -27.59
CA HIS A 426 9.87 -6.26 -28.92
C HIS A 426 8.56 -6.77 -29.51
N ASP A 427 8.48 -6.73 -30.85
CA ASP A 427 7.34 -7.22 -31.61
C ASP A 427 7.13 -8.72 -31.39
N ILE A 428 5.87 -9.08 -31.20
CA ILE A 428 5.37 -10.44 -31.13
C ILE A 428 4.54 -10.68 -32.39
N ASP A 429 4.88 -11.70 -33.17
CA ASP A 429 4.12 -12.08 -34.36
C ASP A 429 2.72 -12.58 -33.95
N THR A 430 1.68 -12.06 -34.61
CA THR A 430 0.28 -12.44 -34.39
C THR A 430 -0.30 -13.19 -35.59
N SER A 431 0.54 -13.77 -36.44
CA SER A 431 0.08 -14.50 -37.62
C SER A 431 -0.77 -15.72 -37.28
N ASP A 432 -0.53 -16.35 -36.13
CA ASP A 432 -1.32 -17.46 -35.58
C ASP A 432 -2.52 -17.00 -34.72
N LEU A 433 -2.76 -15.70 -34.54
CA LEU A 433 -3.94 -15.17 -33.86
C LEU A 433 -5.16 -15.27 -34.77
N GLN A 434 -6.07 -16.20 -34.44
CA GLN A 434 -7.32 -16.44 -35.17
C GLN A 434 -8.44 -15.48 -34.75
N LEU A 435 -8.16 -14.18 -34.76
CA LEU A 435 -9.13 -13.15 -34.35
C LEU A 435 -9.41 -12.18 -35.52
N GLN A 436 -10.65 -12.14 -35.98
CA GLN A 436 -11.09 -11.24 -37.04
C GLN A 436 -11.90 -10.08 -36.46
N ILE A 437 -11.27 -8.92 -36.33
CA ILE A 437 -11.94 -7.68 -35.98
C ILE A 437 -12.25 -6.93 -37.28
N GLY A 438 -13.53 -6.81 -37.63
CA GLY A 438 -13.95 -6.39 -38.97
C GLY A 438 -13.30 -5.08 -39.44
N CYS A 439 -12.59 -5.12 -40.57
CA CYS A 439 -12.03 -3.95 -41.26
C CYS A 439 -13.15 -3.12 -41.91
N GLY A 440 -13.91 -2.38 -41.12
CA GLY A 440 -14.78 -1.32 -41.64
C GLY A 440 -13.91 -0.12 -42.03
N VAL A 441 -13.74 0.15 -43.32
CA VAL A 441 -13.14 1.40 -43.80
C VAL A 441 -14.20 2.49 -43.74
N VAL A 442 -14.06 3.48 -42.85
CA VAL A 442 -14.88 4.70 -42.94
C VAL A 442 -14.22 5.64 -43.95
N SER A 443 -14.88 5.86 -45.09
CA SER A 443 -14.32 6.64 -46.19
C SER A 443 -14.08 8.11 -45.80
N ARG A 444 -12.81 8.54 -45.71
CA ARG A 444 -12.25 9.77 -46.32
C ARG A 444 -10.79 10.00 -45.86
N GLN A 445 -10.02 10.56 -46.81
CA GLN A 445 -8.60 10.94 -46.86
C GLN A 445 -7.66 10.58 -45.69
N ILE A 446 -6.64 9.79 -46.06
CA ILE A 446 -5.55 9.29 -45.22
C ILE A 446 -4.54 10.41 -44.93
N ASN A 447 -4.23 10.66 -43.65
CA ASN A 447 -3.13 11.54 -43.23
C ASN A 447 -1.90 10.70 -42.81
N PRO A 448 -0.78 10.74 -43.55
CA PRO A 448 0.36 9.82 -43.36
C PRO A 448 1.25 10.12 -42.14
N ARG A 449 0.94 11.11 -41.29
CA ARG A 449 1.83 11.51 -40.16
C ARG A 449 1.62 10.79 -38.83
N ILE A 450 0.72 9.80 -38.73
CA ILE A 450 0.51 9.01 -37.50
C ILE A 450 0.85 7.53 -37.74
N LEU A 451 2.05 7.29 -38.28
CA LEU A 451 2.72 5.99 -38.24
C LEU A 451 3.87 5.97 -37.21
N ALA A 452 4.17 7.11 -36.59
CA ALA A 452 5.27 7.27 -35.63
C ALA A 452 4.84 7.24 -34.16
N MET A 453 3.58 6.87 -33.86
CA MET A 453 3.09 6.65 -32.50
C MET A 453 2.87 5.15 -32.16
N PHE A 454 3.28 4.26 -33.06
CA PHE A 454 3.24 2.80 -32.88
C PHE A 454 4.63 2.21 -33.00
#